data_AF-A0AAU2CS79-F1
#
_entry.id   AF-A0AAU2CS79-F1
#
_cell.length_a   1.000
_cell.length_b   1.000
_cell.length_c   1.000
_cell.angle_alpha   90.00
_cell.angle_beta   90.00
_cell.angle_gamma   90.00
#
_symmetry.space_group_name_H-M   'P 1'
#
loop_
_entity.id
_entity.type
_entity.pdbx_description
1 polymer ?
#
loop_
_entity_poly.entity_id
_entity_poly.type
_entity_poly.pdbx_seq_one_letter_code
_entity_poly.pdbx_strand_id
1 'polypeptide(L)'
;MMSIAERATAAYRLLQQHSMHPLILPRTAADIARTAGRLAALLGIDPAHVQPNRNWNHLSLPFVPLTLHASDPDDPEQVYTFSYRDPLYEDEPFLLLGPCPICHAAVPLAEIRSLADLGAFLTLPDNGTLPAGYPDEFDQDRAHTTTCPYREGDH
;
A
#
# COMPACT_ATOMS: atom_id res chain seq x y z
N MET A 1 21.31 10.49 -21.85
CA MET A 1 20.55 9.29 -21.46
C MET A 1 21.27 8.66 -20.28
N MET A 2 20.58 8.36 -19.17
CA MET A 2 21.16 7.56 -18.09
C MET A 2 21.22 6.09 -18.49
N SER A 3 22.31 5.44 -18.13
CA SER A 3 22.48 3.99 -18.24
C SER A 3 21.56 3.23 -17.27
N ILE A 4 21.35 1.94 -17.53
CA ILE A 4 20.62 1.06 -16.61
C ILE A 4 21.28 1.04 -15.23
N ALA A 5 22.62 1.02 -15.18
CA ALA A 5 23.37 1.00 -13.93
C ALA A 5 23.17 2.28 -13.09
N GLU A 6 23.15 3.45 -13.73
CA GLU A 6 22.90 4.72 -13.04
C GLU A 6 21.47 4.79 -12.50
N ARG A 7 20.47 4.34 -13.26
CA ARG A 7 19.08 4.27 -12.79
C ARG A 7 18.92 3.32 -11.61
N ALA A 8 19.51 2.12 -11.71
CA ALA A 8 19.47 1.14 -10.62
C ALA A 8 20.14 1.68 -9.34
N THR A 9 21.29 2.35 -9.48
CA THR A 9 22.01 2.95 -8.35
C THR A 9 21.22 4.08 -7.71
N ALA A 10 20.60 4.95 -8.52
CA ALA A 10 19.76 6.04 -8.02
C ALA A 10 18.54 5.50 -7.24
N ALA A 11 17.82 4.54 -7.83
CA ALA A 11 16.67 3.89 -7.18
C ALA A 11 17.07 3.21 -5.86
N TYR A 12 18.18 2.46 -5.86
CA TYR A 12 18.68 1.80 -4.65
C TYR A 12 18.97 2.80 -3.52
N ARG A 13 19.66 3.90 -3.82
CA ARG A 13 20.00 4.93 -2.81
C ARG A 13 18.74 5.60 -2.26
N LEU A 14 17.80 5.94 -3.13
CA LEU A 14 16.56 6.60 -2.75
C LEU A 14 15.71 5.71 -1.84
N LEU A 15 15.50 4.46 -2.24
CA LEU A 15 14.74 3.48 -1.47
C LEU A 15 15.38 3.20 -0.11
N GLN A 16 16.71 3.07 -0.05
CA GLN A 16 17.45 2.98 1.21
C GLN A 16 17.19 4.20 2.10
N GLN A 17 17.34 5.41 1.56
CA GLN A 17 17.15 6.64 2.32
C GLN A 17 15.73 6.76 2.89
N HIS A 18 14.70 6.44 2.11
CA HIS A 18 13.30 6.56 2.54
C HIS A 18 12.86 5.49 3.52
N SER A 19 13.56 4.34 3.52
CA SER A 19 13.20 3.19 4.35
C SER A 19 13.95 3.16 5.68
N MET A 20 15.00 3.96 5.86
CA MET A 20 15.74 4.01 7.11
C MET A 20 15.04 4.87 8.16
N HIS A 21 14.87 4.33 9.36
CA HIS A 21 14.41 5.08 10.52
C HIS A 21 15.14 4.61 11.79
N PRO A 22 15.51 5.49 12.73
CA PRO A 22 16.26 5.09 13.94
C PRO A 22 15.54 4.06 14.82
N LEU A 23 14.21 3.98 14.71
CA LEU A 23 13.36 3.10 15.54
C LEU A 23 13.07 1.74 14.90
N ILE A 24 13.52 1.48 13.66
CA ILE A 24 13.23 0.21 12.98
C ILE A 24 14.50 -0.62 12.78
N LEU A 25 14.34 -1.94 12.76
CA LEU A 25 15.45 -2.85 12.52
C LEU A 25 15.92 -2.77 11.06
N PRO A 26 17.22 -2.99 10.77
CA PRO A 26 17.75 -2.94 9.41
C PRO A 26 17.05 -3.90 8.43
N ARG A 27 16.61 -5.07 8.90
CA ARG A 27 15.83 -6.02 8.09
C ARG A 27 14.50 -5.42 7.63
N THR A 28 13.79 -4.74 8.54
CA THR A 28 12.53 -4.06 8.27
C THR A 28 12.74 -2.91 7.28
N ALA A 29 13.84 -2.16 7.39
CA ALA A 29 14.20 -1.14 6.41
C ALA A 29 14.43 -1.73 5.00
N ALA A 30 15.09 -2.88 4.90
CA ALA A 30 15.31 -3.55 3.62
C ALA A 30 14.00 -4.06 3.00
N ASP A 31 13.10 -4.57 3.83
CA ASP A 31 11.77 -5.04 3.43
C ASP A 31 10.88 -3.89 2.95
N ILE A 32 10.91 -2.73 3.62
CA ILE A 32 10.25 -1.50 3.16
C ILE A 32 10.82 -1.06 1.81
N ALA A 33 12.14 -1.02 1.66
CA ALA A 33 12.79 -0.60 0.42
C ALA A 33 12.41 -1.52 -0.76
N ARG A 34 12.42 -2.84 -0.53
CA ARG A 34 12.01 -3.83 -1.55
C ARG A 34 10.56 -3.63 -1.94
N THR A 35 9.67 -3.48 -0.97
CA THR A 35 8.23 -3.34 -1.19
C THR A 35 7.89 -2.03 -1.91
N ALA A 36 8.54 -0.92 -1.54
CA ALA A 36 8.39 0.37 -2.21
C ALA A 36 8.89 0.33 -3.66
N GLY A 37 10.04 -0.31 -3.92
CA GLY A 37 10.53 -0.52 -5.28
C GLY A 37 9.57 -1.37 -6.14
N ARG A 38 8.99 -2.42 -5.55
CA ARG A 38 7.99 -3.26 -6.21
C ARG A 38 6.71 -2.49 -6.54
N LEU A 39 6.21 -1.68 -5.62
CA LEU A 39 5.03 -0.84 -5.85
C LEU A 39 5.28 0.19 -6.96
N ALA A 40 6.42 0.88 -6.92
CA ALA A 40 6.80 1.83 -7.95
C ALA A 40 6.87 1.17 -9.34
N ALA A 41 7.46 -0.02 -9.42
CA ALA A 41 7.52 -0.79 -10.65
C ALA A 41 6.14 -1.25 -11.14
N LEU A 42 5.25 -1.68 -10.23
CA LEU A 42 3.87 -2.04 -10.55
C LEU A 42 3.13 -0.84 -11.14
N LEU A 43 3.23 0.33 -10.51
CA LEU A 43 2.54 1.55 -10.93
C LEU A 43 3.19 2.25 -12.12
N GLY A 44 4.40 1.85 -12.52
CA GLY A 44 5.14 2.48 -13.61
C GLY A 44 5.64 3.89 -13.29
N ILE A 45 5.87 4.21 -12.01
CA ILE A 45 6.31 5.53 -11.53
C ILE A 45 7.73 5.50 -10.95
N ASP A 46 8.34 6.68 -10.78
CA ASP A 46 9.63 6.78 -10.10
C ASP A 46 9.47 6.43 -8.61
N PRO A 47 10.37 5.61 -8.02
CA PRO A 47 10.34 5.29 -6.59
C PRO A 47 10.32 6.50 -5.65
N ALA A 48 10.69 7.70 -6.11
CA ALA A 48 10.55 8.96 -5.36
C ALA A 48 9.10 9.26 -4.95
N HIS A 49 8.13 8.80 -5.74
CA HIS A 49 6.70 8.99 -5.48
C HIS A 49 6.11 7.96 -4.52
N VAL A 50 6.90 6.96 -4.10
CA VAL A 50 6.48 5.95 -3.14
C VAL A 50 7.17 6.18 -1.79
N GLN A 51 6.37 6.39 -0.75
CA GLN A 51 6.86 6.62 0.61
C GLN A 51 6.22 5.66 1.60
N PRO A 52 6.98 5.09 2.55
CA PRO A 52 6.36 4.36 3.65
C PRO A 52 5.51 5.28 4.51
N ASN A 53 4.39 4.77 5.01
CA ASN A 53 3.61 5.48 6.01
C ASN A 53 4.48 5.68 7.26
N ARG A 54 4.80 6.95 7.54
CA ARG A 54 5.74 7.36 8.58
C ARG A 54 5.14 7.38 9.98
N ASN A 55 3.99 6.74 10.20
CA ASN A 55 3.51 6.48 11.55
C ASN A 55 4.30 5.32 12.18
N TRP A 56 5.61 5.57 12.39
CA TRP A 56 6.61 4.59 12.85
C TRP A 56 6.33 4.04 14.24
N ASN A 57 5.42 4.67 14.99
CA ASN A 57 4.96 4.20 16.30
C ASN A 57 4.36 2.78 16.24
N HIS A 58 3.80 2.40 15.09
CA HIS A 58 3.14 1.12 14.89
C HIS A 58 4.08 -0.01 14.45
N LEU A 59 5.30 0.28 14.01
CA LEU A 59 6.26 -0.73 13.54
C LEU A 59 6.99 -1.48 14.67
N SER A 60 6.78 -1.04 15.92
CA SER A 60 7.15 -1.82 17.11
C SER A 60 6.14 -2.93 17.43
N LEU A 61 4.98 -2.93 16.77
CA LEU A 61 3.96 -3.96 16.92
C LEU A 61 4.20 -5.07 15.87
N PRO A 62 4.30 -6.33 16.28
CA PRO A 62 4.71 -7.44 15.40
C PRO A 62 3.74 -7.78 14.25
N PHE A 63 2.62 -7.07 14.12
CA PHE A 63 1.52 -7.42 13.19
C PHE A 63 0.90 -6.22 12.47
N VAL A 64 1.55 -5.06 12.46
CA VAL A 64 1.03 -3.93 11.69
C VAL A 64 1.49 -4.08 10.24
N PRO A 65 0.57 -4.21 9.28
CA PRO A 65 0.95 -4.41 7.90
C PRO A 65 1.70 -3.17 7.39
N LEU A 66 2.68 -3.40 6.52
CA LEU A 66 3.43 -2.32 5.91
C LEU A 66 2.51 -1.53 4.97
N THR A 67 2.34 -0.25 5.27
CA THR A 67 1.58 0.67 4.42
C THR A 67 2.52 1.61 3.67
N LEU A 68 2.27 1.79 2.38
CA LEU A 68 2.97 2.69 1.47
C LEU A 68 1.99 3.70 0.87
N HIS A 69 2.43 4.94 0.71
CA HIS A 69 1.72 5.98 -0.02
C HIS A 69 2.39 6.15 -1.38
N ALA A 70 1.59 6.14 -2.44
CA ALA A 70 2.01 6.47 -3.79
C ALA A 70 1.30 7.76 -4.24
N SER A 71 2.08 8.82 -4.47
CA SER A 71 1.56 10.07 -5.04
C SER A 71 1.54 9.97 -6.56
N ASP A 72 0.49 10.47 -7.20
CA ASP A 72 0.47 10.61 -8.65
C ASP A 72 1.57 11.61 -9.10
N PRO A 73 2.43 11.26 -10.07
CA PRO A 73 3.46 12.17 -10.57
C PRO A 73 2.89 13.44 -11.24
N ASP A 74 1.71 13.35 -11.82
CA ASP A 74 1.04 14.45 -12.52
C ASP A 74 0.11 15.25 -11.60
N ASP A 75 -0.33 14.66 -10.49
CA ASP A 75 -1.10 15.32 -9.42
C ASP A 75 -0.63 14.89 -8.01
N PRO A 76 0.37 15.56 -7.43
CA PRO A 76 0.94 15.17 -6.14
C PRO A 76 -0.04 15.16 -4.96
N GLU A 77 -1.18 15.85 -5.07
CA GLU A 77 -2.24 15.84 -4.04
C GLU A 77 -3.08 14.55 -4.10
N GLN A 78 -3.09 13.87 -5.25
CA GLN A 78 -3.71 12.56 -5.42
C GLN A 78 -2.79 11.48 -4.87
N VAL A 79 -3.12 10.98 -3.67
CA VAL A 79 -2.32 9.96 -2.97
C VAL A 79 -3.12 8.69 -2.77
N TYR A 80 -2.56 7.58 -3.24
CA TYR A 80 -3.10 6.23 -3.03
C TYR A 80 -2.35 5.55 -1.88
N THR A 81 -3.10 4.85 -1.03
CA THR A 81 -2.53 4.12 0.10
C THR A 81 -2.61 2.63 -0.19
N PHE A 82 -1.48 1.94 -0.10
CA PHE A 82 -1.38 0.50 -0.32
C PHE A 82 -0.88 -0.18 0.95
N SER A 83 -1.49 -1.29 1.30
CA SER A 83 -1.00 -2.18 2.33
C SER A 83 -0.40 -3.44 1.69
N TYR A 84 0.51 -4.06 2.41
CA TYR A 84 1.13 -5.32 2.02
C TYR A 84 0.89 -6.38 3.09
N ARG A 85 0.53 -7.59 2.67
CA ARG A 85 0.34 -8.74 3.56
C ARG A 85 1.66 -9.19 4.19
N ASP A 86 1.66 -9.48 5.48
CA ASP A 86 2.75 -10.17 6.14
C ASP A 86 2.43 -11.68 6.20
N PRO A 87 3.33 -12.59 5.79
CA PRO A 87 4.73 -12.37 5.35
C PRO A 87 4.89 -11.88 3.89
N LEU A 88 6.02 -11.22 3.63
CA LEU A 88 6.35 -10.61 2.34
C LEU A 88 6.81 -11.63 1.28
N TYR A 89 5.89 -12.17 0.47
CA TYR A 89 6.25 -12.93 -0.74
C TYR A 89 6.24 -12.06 -2.01
N GLU A 90 7.08 -12.37 -3.00
CA GLU A 90 7.31 -11.52 -4.19
C GLU A 90 6.11 -11.43 -5.15
N ASP A 91 5.15 -12.36 -5.05
CA ASP A 91 3.98 -12.50 -5.91
C ASP A 91 2.67 -12.07 -5.25
N GLU A 92 2.69 -11.67 -3.98
CA GLU A 92 1.50 -11.21 -3.25
C GLU A 92 0.90 -9.93 -3.85
N PRO A 93 -0.42 -9.76 -3.90
CA PRO A 93 -1.01 -8.50 -4.35
C PRO A 93 -0.70 -7.37 -3.35
N PHE A 94 -0.75 -6.13 -3.84
CA PHE A 94 -0.91 -4.98 -2.95
C PHE A 94 -2.39 -4.80 -2.63
N LEU A 95 -2.72 -4.50 -1.38
CA LEU A 95 -4.09 -4.15 -1.00
C LEU A 95 -4.25 -2.64 -1.13
N LEU A 96 -5.07 -2.18 -2.07
CA LEU A 96 -5.44 -0.77 -2.15
C LEU A 96 -6.36 -0.44 -0.97
N LEU A 97 -5.93 0.48 -0.12
CA LEU A 97 -6.74 0.96 0.99
C LEU A 97 -7.61 2.15 0.55
N GLY A 98 -8.83 2.19 1.08
CA GLY A 98 -9.72 3.33 0.90
C GLY A 98 -10.83 3.34 1.95
N PRO A 99 -11.72 4.34 1.90
CA PRO A 99 -12.78 4.46 2.89
C PRO A 99 -13.80 3.34 2.72
N CYS A 100 -14.09 2.64 3.83
CA CYS A 100 -15.25 1.77 3.91
C CYS A 100 -16.52 2.57 3.53
N PRO A 101 -17.38 2.06 2.65
CA PRO A 101 -18.57 2.78 2.19
C PRO A 101 -19.63 2.98 3.28
N ILE A 102 -19.50 2.30 4.43
CA ILE A 102 -20.45 2.38 5.55
C ILE A 102 -19.85 3.12 6.75
N CYS A 103 -18.66 2.72 7.21
CA CYS A 103 -18.05 3.31 8.41
C CYS A 103 -16.93 4.31 8.12
N HIS A 104 -16.55 4.50 6.85
CA HIS A 104 -15.48 5.40 6.38
C HIS A 104 -14.07 5.14 6.96
N ALA A 105 -13.88 4.02 7.65
CA ALA A 105 -12.54 3.58 8.07
C ALA A 105 -11.69 3.24 6.85
N ALA A 106 -10.38 3.48 6.93
CA ALA A 106 -9.45 3.07 5.89
C ALA A 106 -9.25 1.54 5.94
N VAL A 107 -9.73 0.82 4.93
CA VAL A 107 -9.74 -0.65 4.84
C VAL A 107 -9.36 -1.12 3.43
N PRO A 108 -8.93 -2.39 3.25
CA PRO A 108 -8.61 -2.98 1.94
C PRO A 108 -9.81 -3.03 1.00
N LEU A 109 -9.80 -2.29 -0.11
CA LEU A 109 -10.90 -2.29 -1.07
C LEU A 109 -10.65 -3.16 -2.29
N ALA A 110 -9.39 -3.41 -2.66
CA ALA A 110 -9.03 -4.22 -3.83
C ALA A 110 -7.64 -4.85 -3.72
N GLU A 111 -7.48 -6.02 -4.32
CA GLU A 111 -6.18 -6.63 -4.60
C GLU A 111 -5.64 -6.10 -5.93
N ILE A 112 -4.43 -5.54 -5.90
CA ILE A 112 -3.76 -4.94 -7.06
C ILE A 112 -2.50 -5.73 -7.37
N ARG A 113 -2.53 -6.49 -8.47
CA ARG A 113 -1.37 -7.23 -9.01
C ARG A 113 -0.74 -6.53 -10.21
N SER A 114 -1.49 -5.63 -10.84
CA SER A 114 -1.10 -4.92 -12.05
C SER A 114 -1.81 -3.55 -12.17
N LEU A 115 -1.32 -2.70 -13.08
CA LEU A 115 -2.02 -1.47 -13.46
C LEU A 115 -3.42 -1.71 -14.03
N ALA A 116 -3.67 -2.87 -14.63
CA ALA A 116 -5.00 -3.21 -15.16
C ALA A 116 -6.00 -3.39 -14.02
N ASP A 117 -5.60 -4.02 -12.91
CA ASP A 117 -6.45 -4.19 -11.72
C ASP A 117 -6.77 -2.83 -11.09
N LEU A 118 -5.76 -1.96 -10.98
CA LEU A 118 -5.95 -0.60 -10.48
C LEU A 118 -6.90 0.20 -11.39
N GLY A 119 -6.70 0.13 -12.72
CA GLY A 119 -7.59 0.78 -13.68
C GLY A 119 -9.03 0.27 -13.60
N ALA A 120 -9.22 -1.05 -13.45
CA ALA A 120 -10.54 -1.65 -13.28
C ALA A 120 -11.23 -1.13 -12.01
N PHE A 121 -10.50 -0.96 -10.92
CA PHE A 121 -11.03 -0.40 -9.68
C PHE A 121 -11.36 1.10 -9.79
N LEU A 122 -10.45 1.92 -10.33
CA LEU A 122 -10.62 3.37 -10.44
C LEU A 122 -11.68 3.81 -11.45
N THR A 123 -12.03 2.93 -12.40
CA THR A 123 -13.09 3.20 -13.39
C THR A 123 -14.49 2.80 -12.92
N LEU A 124 -14.62 2.26 -11.70
CA LEU A 124 -15.92 2.01 -11.10
C LEU A 124 -16.67 3.35 -10.95
N PRO A 125 -17.95 3.42 -11.33
CA PRO A 125 -18.71 4.65 -11.20
C PRO A 125 -18.82 5.05 -9.72
N ASP A 126 -18.55 6.33 -9.43
CA ASP A 126 -18.65 6.99 -8.11
C ASP A 126 -20.00 6.86 -7.39
N ASN A 127 -20.98 6.18 -7.99
CA ASN A 127 -22.35 6.03 -7.52
C ASN A 127 -22.51 5.02 -6.37
N GLY A 128 -21.47 4.81 -5.55
CA GLY A 128 -21.51 3.88 -4.41
C GLY A 128 -21.76 2.42 -4.83
N THR A 129 -21.48 2.07 -6.09
CA THR A 129 -21.54 0.69 -6.54
C THR A 129 -20.31 -0.01 -5.97
N LEU A 130 -20.55 -0.80 -4.91
CA LEU A 130 -19.51 -1.61 -4.27
C LEU A 130 -18.84 -2.48 -5.36
N PRO A 131 -17.51 -2.69 -5.31
CA PRO A 131 -16.87 -3.67 -6.18
C PRO A 131 -17.57 -5.03 -6.05
N ALA A 132 -17.54 -5.83 -7.11
CA ALA A 132 -18.25 -7.12 -7.17
C ALA A 132 -17.89 -8.09 -6.03
N GLY A 133 -16.74 -7.87 -5.38
CA GLY A 133 -16.34 -8.45 -4.12
C GLY A 133 -15.22 -7.61 -3.50
N TYR A 134 -15.06 -7.74 -2.19
CA TYR A 134 -13.91 -7.20 -1.47
C TYR A 134 -12.83 -8.28 -1.29
N PRO A 135 -11.56 -7.89 -1.04
CA PRO A 135 -10.54 -8.81 -0.57
C PRO A 135 -10.95 -9.46 0.75
N ASP A 136 -10.44 -10.67 1.02
CA ASP A 136 -10.72 -11.41 2.26
C ASP A 136 -10.36 -10.59 3.53
N GLU A 137 -9.38 -9.69 3.45
CA GLU A 137 -8.99 -8.82 4.56
C GLU A 137 -10.01 -7.75 4.90
N PHE A 138 -10.90 -7.37 3.98
CA PHE A 138 -11.80 -6.23 4.17
C PHE A 138 -12.66 -6.42 5.42
N ASP A 139 -13.43 -7.51 5.48
CA ASP A 139 -14.36 -7.76 6.59
C ASP A 139 -13.61 -8.05 7.92
N GLN A 140 -12.38 -8.56 7.82
CA GLN A 140 -11.52 -8.87 8.97
C GLN A 140 -10.71 -7.66 9.46
N ASP A 141 -10.73 -6.54 8.73
CA ASP A 141 -9.90 -5.38 9.07
C ASP A 141 -10.41 -4.71 10.34
N ARG A 142 -9.53 -4.69 11.35
CA ARG A 142 -9.81 -4.13 12.67
C ARG A 142 -10.01 -2.61 12.64
N ALA A 143 -9.68 -1.93 11.55
CA ALA A 143 -9.98 -0.53 11.34
C ALA A 143 -11.49 -0.27 11.24
N HIS A 144 -12.30 -1.27 10.90
CA HIS A 144 -13.75 -1.11 10.96
C HIS A 144 -14.22 -0.73 12.37
N THR A 145 -15.17 0.22 12.42
CA THR A 145 -15.84 0.57 13.67
C THR A 145 -16.60 -0.64 14.23
N THR A 146 -16.78 -0.70 15.54
CA THR A 146 -17.50 -1.80 16.21
C THR A 146 -18.95 -1.96 15.76
N THR A 147 -19.52 -0.94 15.11
CA THR A 147 -20.89 -0.93 14.59
C THR A 147 -20.95 -1.11 13.07
N CYS A 148 -19.81 -1.33 12.40
CA CYS A 148 -19.79 -1.54 10.96
C CYS A 148 -20.37 -2.94 10.65
N PRO A 149 -21.34 -3.05 9.71
CA PRO A 149 -21.93 -4.34 9.35
C PRO A 149 -20.94 -5.28 8.63
N TYR A 150 -19.88 -4.72 8.03
CA TYR A 150 -18.81 -5.49 7.39
C TYR A 150 -17.78 -6.03 8.38
N ARG A 151 -17.74 -5.50 9.61
CA ARG A 151 -16.80 -6.01 10.59
C ARG A 151 -17.20 -7.43 10.97
N GLU A 152 -16.40 -8.41 10.57
CA GLU A 152 -16.45 -9.72 11.20
C GLU A 152 -16.11 -9.54 12.69
N GLY A 153 -17.08 -9.85 13.54
CA GLY A 153 -17.01 -9.67 14.98
C GLY A 153 -17.27 -11.00 15.67
N ASP A 154 -16.22 -11.50 16.33
CA ASP A 154 -16.24 -12.33 17.55
C ASP A 154 -17.61 -12.98 17.89
N HIS A 155 -18.01 -13.98 17.10
CA HIS A 155 -19.01 -14.95 17.55
C HIS A 155 -18.39 -15.95 18.51
#